data_AF-A0A2W6Y8I5-F1
#
_entry.id   AF-A0A2W6Y8I5-F1
#
_cell.length_a   1.000
_cell.length_b   1.000
_cell.length_c   1.000
_cell.angle_alpha   90.00
_cell.angle_beta   90.00
_cell.angle_gamma   90.00
#
_symmetry.space_group_name_H-M   'P 1'
#
loop_
_entity.id
_entity.type
_entity.pdbx_description
1 polymer ?
#
loop_
_entity_poly.entity_id
_entity_poly.type
_entity_poly.pdbx_seq_one_letter_code
_entity_poly.pdbx_strand_id
1 'polypeptide(L)'
;MTHPETTAAEMKCFPTPAVLTVVTDRMLCEIGHIYEMLGWMTGESLYTHQLPRVMREAQPVLLSMHPALTDAVKEAEFVLPETYAEWLRRWIDRYGPEIAVPKLTSGEHERIDPLSELAEKVHPDKIAVVVVSNHD
;
A
#
# COMPACT_ATOMS: atom_id res chain seq x y z
N MET A 1 -14.00 -21.75 -30.30
CA MET A 1 -14.22 -20.46 -29.61
C MET A 1 -14.02 -20.72 -28.14
N THR A 2 -12.82 -20.51 -27.63
CA THR A 2 -12.49 -20.62 -26.20
C THR A 2 -12.82 -19.27 -25.57
N HIS A 3 -13.79 -19.25 -24.66
CA HIS A 3 -14.02 -18.11 -23.79
C HIS A 3 -12.78 -17.95 -22.89
N PRO A 4 -12.18 -16.75 -22.76
CA PRO A 4 -11.23 -16.53 -21.68
C PRO A 4 -12.01 -16.59 -20.36
N GLU A 5 -11.72 -17.59 -19.53
CA GLU A 5 -12.14 -17.61 -18.14
C GLU A 5 -11.58 -16.34 -17.49
N THR A 6 -12.47 -15.44 -17.07
CA THR A 6 -12.11 -14.37 -16.15
C THR A 6 -11.77 -15.02 -14.82
N THR A 7 -10.49 -15.28 -14.56
CA THR A 7 -10.03 -15.75 -13.26
C THR A 7 -10.46 -14.73 -12.21
N ALA A 8 -11.23 -15.15 -11.21
CA ALA A 8 -11.57 -14.30 -10.09
C ALA A 8 -10.26 -13.79 -9.44
N ALA A 9 -10.17 -12.48 -9.19
CA ALA A 9 -8.99 -11.89 -8.55
C ALA A 9 -8.77 -12.54 -7.17
N GLU A 10 -7.54 -12.95 -6.89
CA GLU A 10 -7.15 -13.51 -5.59
C GLU A 10 -7.24 -12.41 -4.51
N MET A 11 -7.93 -12.71 -3.41
CA MET A 11 -8.22 -11.77 -2.34
C MET A 11 -7.66 -12.25 -1.00
N LYS A 12 -7.19 -11.33 -0.16
CA LYS A 12 -6.82 -11.62 1.23
C LYS A 12 -7.33 -10.53 2.16
N CYS A 13 -7.85 -10.92 3.33
CA CYS A 13 -8.31 -9.99 4.36
C CYS A 13 -7.13 -9.38 5.13
N PHE A 14 -7.21 -8.08 5.40
CA PHE A 14 -6.28 -7.35 6.25
C PHE A 14 -7.04 -6.49 7.26
N PRO A 15 -6.42 -6.14 8.39
CA PRO A 15 -7.02 -5.23 9.36
C PRO A 15 -7.47 -3.93 8.69
N THR A 16 -8.71 -3.53 8.95
CA THR A 16 -9.30 -2.27 8.44
C THR A 16 -8.39 -1.04 8.65
N PRO A 17 -7.70 -0.88 9.80
CA PRO A 17 -6.75 0.22 9.99
C PRO A 17 -5.61 0.26 8.95
N ALA A 18 -5.13 -0.88 8.45
CA ALA A 18 -4.09 -0.94 7.44
C ALA A 18 -4.60 -0.46 6.07
N VAL A 19 -5.78 -0.94 5.67
CA VAL A 19 -6.44 -0.49 4.43
C VAL A 19 -6.75 1.00 4.50
N LEU A 20 -7.30 1.45 5.63
CA LEU A 20 -7.63 2.85 5.83
C LEU A 20 -6.39 3.76 5.84
N THR A 21 -5.25 3.27 6.35
CA THR A 21 -3.99 4.03 6.27
C THR A 21 -3.60 4.32 4.83
N VAL A 22 -3.73 3.34 3.94
CA VAL A 22 -3.38 3.50 2.52
C VAL A 22 -4.35 4.41 1.79
N VAL A 23 -5.66 4.29 2.04
CA VAL A 23 -6.64 5.11 1.31
C VAL A 23 -6.77 6.54 1.84
N THR A 24 -6.45 6.79 3.12
CA THR A 24 -6.59 8.12 3.75
C THR A 24 -5.28 8.89 3.92
N ASP A 25 -4.13 8.24 3.72
CA ASP A 25 -2.80 8.79 4.02
C ASP A 25 -2.64 9.23 5.49
N ARG A 26 -3.39 8.60 6.40
CA ARG A 26 -3.27 8.78 7.87
C ARG A 26 -2.70 7.50 8.47
N MET A 27 -1.72 7.61 9.36
CA MET A 27 -1.16 6.43 10.02
C MET A 27 -2.14 5.88 11.06
N LEU A 28 -2.87 4.82 10.74
CA LEU A 28 -3.92 4.26 11.60
C LEU A 28 -3.55 2.93 12.30
N CYS A 29 -2.37 2.40 12.01
CA CYS A 29 -1.89 1.12 12.52
C CYS A 29 -0.38 1.11 12.67
N GLU A 30 0.15 0.03 13.26
CA GLU A 30 1.57 -0.26 13.20
C GLU A 30 2.05 -0.46 11.76
N ILE A 31 3.24 0.06 11.44
CA ILE A 31 3.75 0.07 10.06
C ILE A 31 3.88 -1.34 9.46
N GLY A 32 4.12 -2.36 10.30
CA GLY A 32 4.24 -3.75 9.87
C GLY A 32 3.01 -4.25 9.10
N HIS A 33 1.81 -3.79 9.45
CA HIS A 33 0.59 -4.15 8.72
C HIS A 33 0.55 -3.56 7.31
N ILE A 34 1.14 -2.38 7.11
CA ILE A 34 1.26 -1.74 5.79
C ILE A 34 2.22 -2.54 4.92
N TYR A 35 3.37 -2.98 5.48
CA TYR A 35 4.30 -3.86 4.76
C TYR A 35 3.65 -5.17 4.35
N GLU A 36 2.93 -5.84 5.26
CA GLU A 36 2.29 -7.12 4.96
C GLU A 36 1.23 -6.97 3.87
N MET A 37 0.39 -5.94 3.98
CA MET A 37 -0.68 -5.69 3.03
C MET A 37 -0.14 -5.28 1.67
N LEU A 38 0.73 -4.27 1.60
CA LEU A 38 1.26 -3.82 0.32
C LEU A 38 2.16 -4.88 -0.32
N GLY A 39 2.91 -5.65 0.48
CA GLY A 39 3.68 -6.78 -0.03
C GLY A 39 2.80 -7.91 -0.58
N TRP A 40 1.62 -8.15 0.02
CA TRP A 40 0.62 -9.02 -0.59
C TRP A 40 0.10 -8.47 -1.91
N MET A 41 -0.28 -7.18 -1.93
CA MET A 41 -0.85 -6.54 -3.11
C MET A 41 0.15 -6.54 -4.28
N THR A 42 1.43 -6.28 -4.04
CA THR A 42 2.46 -6.22 -5.09
C THR A 42 3.15 -7.56 -5.38
N GLY A 43 3.13 -8.49 -4.42
CA GLY A 43 3.97 -9.69 -4.45
C GLY A 43 5.45 -9.40 -4.14
N GLU A 44 5.76 -8.28 -3.46
CA GLU A 44 7.13 -7.84 -3.19
C GLU A 44 7.45 -7.72 -1.69
N SER A 45 8.74 -7.76 -1.37
CA SER A 45 9.27 -7.39 -0.05
C SER A 45 9.72 -5.93 -0.11
N LEU A 46 8.84 -5.01 0.28
CA LEU A 46 9.06 -3.57 0.12
C LEU A 46 10.02 -2.98 1.16
N TYR A 47 10.71 -1.90 0.79
CA TYR A 47 11.47 -1.04 1.70
C TYR A 47 10.67 0.23 2.07
N THR A 48 11.00 0.86 3.20
CA THR A 48 10.26 2.04 3.72
C THR A 48 10.13 3.18 2.71
N HIS A 49 11.19 3.44 1.95
CA HIS A 49 11.21 4.53 0.96
C HIS A 49 10.33 4.26 -0.26
N GLN A 50 9.90 3.02 -0.48
CA GLN A 50 9.02 2.62 -1.58
C GLN A 50 7.53 2.74 -1.20
N LEU A 51 7.21 2.59 0.10
CA LEU A 51 5.82 2.58 0.58
C LEU A 51 5.00 3.78 0.06
N PRO A 52 5.47 5.04 0.08
CA PRO A 52 4.65 6.16 -0.37
C PRO A 52 4.21 6.06 -1.84
N ARG A 53 5.05 5.50 -2.72
CA ARG A 53 4.68 5.28 -4.13
C ARG A 53 3.67 4.16 -4.24
N VAL A 54 3.97 3.02 -3.62
CA VAL A 54 3.10 1.84 -3.67
C VAL A 54 1.73 2.11 -3.05
N MET A 55 1.65 2.95 -2.00
CA MET A 55 0.38 3.42 -1.44
C MET A 55 -0.45 4.20 -2.47
N ARG A 56 0.18 5.10 -3.24
CA ARG A 56 -0.52 5.86 -4.31
C ARG A 56 -1.01 4.97 -5.45
N GLU A 57 -0.30 3.89 -5.76
CA GLU A 57 -0.70 2.88 -6.74
C GLU A 57 -1.87 2.02 -6.22
N ALA A 58 -1.80 1.61 -4.96
CA ALA A 58 -2.83 0.77 -4.33
C ALA A 58 -4.14 1.52 -4.04
N GLN A 59 -4.07 2.80 -3.68
CA GLN A 59 -5.23 3.63 -3.31
C GLN A 59 -6.37 3.60 -4.33
N PRO A 60 -6.18 3.89 -5.64
CA PRO A 60 -7.27 3.87 -6.61
C PRO A 60 -7.89 2.48 -6.78
N VAL A 61 -7.10 1.41 -6.66
CA VAL A 61 -7.60 0.03 -6.72
C VAL A 61 -8.49 -0.28 -5.52
N LEU A 62 -8.04 0.08 -4.31
CA LEU A 62 -8.81 -0.10 -3.08
C LEU A 62 -10.13 0.70 -3.10
N LEU A 63 -10.11 1.93 -3.59
CA LEU A 63 -11.30 2.77 -3.71
C LEU A 63 -12.27 2.27 -4.80
N SER A 64 -11.74 1.76 -5.92
CA SER A 64 -12.56 1.14 -6.95
C SER A 64 -13.26 -0.13 -6.45
N MET A 65 -12.56 -0.92 -5.64
CA MET A 65 -13.09 -2.17 -5.10
C MET A 65 -14.03 -1.96 -3.90
N HIS A 66 -13.76 -0.94 -3.09
CA HIS A 66 -14.56 -0.58 -1.92
C HIS A 66 -14.99 0.89 -1.97
N PRO A 67 -15.97 1.26 -2.82
CA PRO A 67 -16.36 2.65 -3.03
C PRO A 67 -16.78 3.40 -1.75
N ALA A 68 -17.32 2.66 -0.76
CA ALA A 68 -17.69 3.22 0.55
C ALA A 68 -16.50 3.82 1.33
N LEU A 69 -15.27 3.37 1.06
CA LEU A 69 -14.07 3.94 1.70
C LEU A 69 -13.80 5.39 1.28
N THR A 70 -14.39 5.87 0.18
CA THR A 70 -14.33 7.28 -0.23
C THR A 70 -14.83 8.21 0.87
N ASP A 71 -15.79 7.77 1.69
CA ASP A 71 -16.27 8.56 2.82
C ASP A 71 -15.21 8.70 3.91
N ALA A 72 -14.41 7.66 4.15
CA ALA A 72 -13.27 7.76 5.08
C ALA A 72 -12.21 8.75 4.58
N VAL A 73 -11.97 8.83 3.27
CA VAL A 73 -11.03 9.81 2.68
C VAL A 73 -11.48 11.24 2.97
N LYS A 74 -12.77 11.55 2.79
CA LYS A 74 -13.33 12.86 3.12
C LYS A 74 -13.29 13.15 4.62
N GLU A 75 -13.61 12.15 5.44
CA GLU A 75 -13.60 12.28 6.90
C GLU A 75 -12.17 12.45 7.47
N ALA A 76 -11.14 11.92 6.80
CA ALA A 76 -9.74 11.99 7.23
C ALA A 76 -9.16 13.41 7.31
N GLU A 77 -9.79 14.39 6.67
CA GLU A 77 -9.46 15.82 6.81
C GLU A 77 -9.75 16.35 8.21
N PHE A 78 -10.70 15.74 8.93
CA PHE A 78 -11.14 16.13 10.26
C PHE A 78 -10.53 15.31 11.39
N VAL A 79 -9.67 14.35 11.05
CA VAL A 79 -8.96 13.52 12.05
C VAL A 79 -7.85 14.33 12.67
N LEU A 80 -7.98 14.57 13.99
CA LEU A 80 -6.98 15.22 14.82
C LEU A 80 -6.34 14.18 15.75
N PRO A 81 -5.12 14.43 16.27
CA PRO A 81 -4.47 13.52 17.23
C PRO A 81 -5.37 13.14 18.42
N GLU A 82 -6.19 14.07 18.91
CA GLU A 82 -7.07 13.88 20.07
C GLU A 82 -8.34 13.08 19.74
N THR A 83 -8.78 13.10 18.48
CA THR A 83 -10.02 12.42 18.02
C THR A 83 -9.74 11.15 17.24
N TYR A 84 -8.47 10.86 16.97
CA TYR A 84 -8.01 9.72 16.18
C TYR A 84 -8.61 8.39 16.63
N ALA A 85 -8.61 8.10 17.94
CA ALA A 85 -9.09 6.82 18.46
C ALA A 85 -10.60 6.64 18.25
N GLU A 86 -11.37 7.74 18.33
CA GLU A 86 -12.80 7.74 18.07
C GLU A 86 -13.08 7.49 16.59
N TRP A 87 -12.36 8.19 15.70
CA TRP A 87 -12.47 8.01 14.26
C TRP A 87 -12.11 6.59 13.82
N LEU A 88 -11.03 6.04 14.36
CA LEU A 88 -10.62 4.66 14.07
C LEU A 88 -11.70 3.67 14.45
N ARG A 89 -12.26 3.79 15.66
CA ARG A 89 -13.38 2.94 16.11
C ARG A 89 -14.59 3.10 15.21
N ARG A 90 -14.99 4.33 14.88
CA ARG A 90 -16.13 4.61 13.99
C ARG A 90 -15.95 3.97 12.61
N TRP A 91 -14.75 4.00 12.06
CA TRP A 91 -14.48 3.35 10.78
C TRP A 91 -14.45 1.83 10.87
N ILE A 92 -13.91 1.26 11.95
CA ILE A 92 -13.98 -0.20 12.19
C ILE A 92 -15.45 -0.65 12.35
N ASP A 93 -16.26 0.09 13.11
CA ASP A 93 -17.68 -0.21 13.28
C ASP A 93 -18.45 -0.15 11.94
N ARG A 94 -18.05 0.76 11.04
CA ARG A 94 -18.69 0.95 9.73
C ARG A 94 -18.26 -0.08 8.69
N TYR A 95 -16.97 -0.37 8.58
CA TYR A 95 -16.43 -1.21 7.50
C TYR A 95 -16.13 -2.63 7.94
N GLY A 96 -16.23 -2.93 9.23
CA GLY A 96 -15.83 -4.18 9.83
C GLY A 96 -14.37 -4.17 10.30
N PRO A 97 -13.92 -5.24 10.98
CA PRO A 97 -12.56 -5.34 11.52
C PRO A 97 -11.50 -5.62 10.45
N GLU A 98 -11.90 -6.22 9.33
CA GLU A 98 -11.01 -6.57 8.22
C GLU A 98 -11.66 -6.25 6.87
N ILE A 99 -10.83 -5.91 5.89
CA ILE A 99 -11.23 -5.64 4.51
C ILE A 99 -10.41 -6.54 3.58
N ALA A 100 -11.09 -7.17 2.62
CA ALA A 100 -10.44 -7.99 1.59
C ALA A 100 -9.77 -7.10 0.53
N VAL A 101 -8.50 -7.35 0.21
CA VAL A 101 -7.75 -6.60 -0.80
C VAL A 101 -7.21 -7.52 -1.91
N PRO A 102 -7.15 -7.05 -3.17
CA PRO A 102 -6.67 -7.84 -4.30
C PRO A 102 -5.14 -7.77 -4.43
N LYS A 103 -4.58 -8.61 -5.28
CA LYS A 103 -3.28 -8.33 -5.90
C LYS A 103 -3.40 -7.24 -6.96
N LEU A 104 -2.38 -6.41 -7.10
CA LEU A 104 -2.21 -5.47 -8.18
C LEU A 104 -1.77 -6.20 -9.44
N THR A 105 -2.34 -5.80 -10.56
CA THR A 105 -1.88 -6.24 -11.88
C THR A 105 -0.60 -5.50 -12.29
N SER A 106 0.08 -5.98 -13.32
CA SER A 106 1.26 -5.31 -13.89
C SER A 106 0.95 -3.93 -14.50
N GLY A 107 -0.32 -3.59 -14.72
CA GLY A 107 -0.75 -2.26 -15.15
C GLY A 107 -1.02 -1.30 -13.98
N GLU A 108 -1.19 -1.82 -12.77
CA GLU A 108 -1.46 -1.04 -11.55
C GLU A 108 -0.21 -0.87 -10.68
N HIS A 109 0.76 -1.79 -10.79
CA HIS A 109 2.03 -1.74 -10.06
C HIS A 109 3.22 -1.96 -10.99
N GLU A 110 4.17 -1.02 -10.95
CA GLU A 110 5.48 -1.19 -11.55
C GLU A 110 6.49 -1.63 -10.48
N ARG A 111 7.16 -2.76 -10.75
CA ARG A 111 8.28 -3.23 -9.95
C ARG A 111 9.52 -2.39 -10.25
N ILE A 112 10.02 -1.71 -9.22
CA ILE A 112 11.27 -0.93 -9.29
C ILE A 112 12.29 -1.55 -8.35
N ASP A 113 13.51 -1.77 -8.83
CA ASP A 113 14.62 -2.22 -7.99
C ASP A 113 14.80 -1.27 -6.79
N PRO A 114 14.79 -1.77 -5.53
CA PRO A 114 14.76 -0.90 -4.37
C PRO A 114 15.99 0.01 -4.23
N LEU A 115 17.16 -0.42 -4.68
CA LEU A 115 18.39 0.38 -4.61
C LEU A 115 18.40 1.46 -5.70
N SER A 116 17.91 1.12 -6.89
CA SER A 116 17.71 2.07 -7.98
C SER A 116 16.70 3.15 -7.59
N GLU A 117 15.56 2.76 -6.99
CA GLU A 117 14.56 3.73 -6.49
C GLU A 117 15.14 4.61 -5.36
N LEU A 118 16.00 4.06 -4.50
CA LEU A 118 16.65 4.84 -3.46
C LEU A 118 17.64 5.86 -4.04
N ALA A 119 18.41 5.46 -5.05
CA ALA A 119 19.39 6.32 -5.72
C ALA A 119 18.76 7.57 -6.33
N GLU A 120 17.52 7.47 -6.84
CA GLU A 120 16.76 8.61 -7.35
C GLU A 120 16.30 9.60 -6.26
N LYS A 121 16.25 9.15 -5.00
CA LYS A 121 15.74 9.96 -3.86
C LYS A 121 16.85 10.57 -3.00
N VAL A 122 18.09 10.12 -3.15
CA VAL A 122 19.23 10.61 -2.36
C VAL A 122 20.18 11.44 -3.20
N HIS A 123 20.84 12.41 -2.58
CA HIS A 123 21.86 13.19 -3.27
C HIS A 123 23.02 12.27 -3.72
N PRO A 124 23.56 12.41 -4.95
CA PRO A 124 24.60 11.54 -5.48
C PRO A 124 25.82 11.37 -4.57
N ASP A 125 26.23 12.41 -3.84
CA ASP A 125 27.34 12.36 -2.88
C ASP A 125 27.12 11.39 -1.71
N LYS A 126 25.91 10.88 -1.52
CA LYS A 126 25.59 9.84 -0.54
C LYS A 126 25.69 8.42 -1.11
N ILE A 127 26.05 8.27 -2.39
CA ILE A 127 26.15 6.99 -3.10
C ILE A 127 27.63 6.64 -3.29
N ALA A 128 28.05 5.52 -2.69
CA ALA A 128 29.36 4.92 -2.95
C ALA A 128 29.20 3.73 -3.90
N VAL A 129 29.76 3.83 -5.11
CA VAL A 129 29.76 2.74 -6.09
C VAL A 129 31.01 1.89 -5.88
N VAL A 130 30.82 0.61 -5.55
CA VAL A 130 31.92 -0.36 -5.43
C VAL A 130 32.02 -1.16 -6.72
N VAL A 131 33.13 -0.99 -7.44
CA VAL A 131 33.46 -1.82 -8.60
C VAL A 131 34.22 -3.04 -8.10
N VAL A 132 33.57 -4.21 -8.12
CA VAL A 132 34.21 -5.48 -7.78
C VAL A 132 34.91 -6.02 -9.02
N SER A 133 36.23 -5.95 -9.03
CA SER A 133 37.05 -6.61 -10.06
C SER A 133 37.18 -8.09 -9.69
N ASN A 134 36.51 -8.98 -10.44
CA ASN A 134 36.80 -10.41 -10.31
C ASN A 134 38.24 -10.66 -10.78
N HIS A 135 39.09 -11.18 -9.90
CA HIS A 135 40.36 -11.79 -10.30
C HIS A 135 40.10 -13.28 -10.50
N ASP A 136 40.40 -13.78 -11.70
CA ASP A 136 40.47 -15.20 -12.02
C ASP A 136 41.67 -15.89 -11.34
#